data_AF-A0A9D7EH86-F1
#
_entry.id   AF-A0A9D7EH86-F1
#
_cell.length_a   1.000
_cell.length_b   1.000
_cell.length_c   1.000
_cell.angle_alpha   90.00
_cell.angle_beta   90.00
_cell.angle_gamma   90.00
#
_symmetry.space_group_name_H-M   'P 1'
#
loop_
_entity.id
_entity.type
_entity.pdbx_description
1 polymer ?
#
loop_
_entity_poly.entity_id
_entity_poly.type
_entity_poly.pdbx_seq_one_letter_code
_entity_poly.pdbx_strand_id
1 'polypeptide(L)'
;MGKGCKVLLIVGIVILALVIVGGIIGYTQCDKIQSFAATKAVESMEKDVLANIPEGFNVDEVKATLTELKDKMKQLVAEKKLDFTKMSPMVNQFKESMKDRKLTAEELDKLIEQIREFIKSS
;
A
#
# COMPACT_ATOMS: atom_id res chain seq x y z
N MET A 1 7.03 24.13 37.08
CA MET A 1 6.37 23.03 36.33
C MET A 1 6.50 23.31 34.83
N GLY A 2 7.45 22.65 34.17
CA GLY A 2 7.90 22.97 32.81
C GLY A 2 6.91 22.55 31.71
N LYS A 3 6.77 23.39 30.69
CA LYS A 3 5.89 23.21 29.52
C LYS A 3 6.08 21.84 28.81
N GLY A 4 7.26 21.24 28.91
CA GLY A 4 7.57 19.92 28.33
C GLY A 4 6.82 18.72 28.95
N CYS A 5 6.49 18.77 30.25
CA CYS A 5 5.78 17.66 30.90
C CYS A 5 4.30 17.59 30.47
N LYS A 6 3.70 18.75 30.18
CA LYS A 6 2.32 18.83 29.64
C LYS A 6 2.24 18.33 28.19
N VAL A 7 3.25 18.59 27.37
CA VAL A 7 3.30 18.12 25.97
C VAL A 7 3.45 16.59 25.91
N LEU A 8 4.32 16.01 26.74
CA LEU A 8 4.49 14.54 26.82
C LEU A 8 3.20 13.83 27.27
N LEU A 9 2.46 14.41 28.22
CA LEU A 9 1.15 13.88 28.64
C LEU A 9 0.10 13.96 27.54
N ILE A 10 0.04 15.09 26.81
CA ILE A 10 -0.90 15.26 25.69
C ILE A 10 -0.58 14.28 24.55
N VAL A 11 0.69 14.15 24.17
CA VAL A 11 1.11 13.19 23.14
C VAL A 11 0.83 11.75 23.58
N GLY A 12 1.09 11.42 24.85
CA GLY A 12 0.76 10.12 25.42
C GLY A 12 -0.73 9.79 25.32
N ILE A 13 -1.60 10.74 25.69
CA ILE A 13 -3.06 10.57 25.62
C ILE A 13 -3.54 10.44 24.17
N VAL A 14 -2.99 11.21 23.24
CA VAL A 14 -3.36 11.15 21.81
C VAL A 14 -2.97 9.80 21.20
N ILE A 15 -1.78 9.29 21.51
CA ILE A 15 -1.34 7.96 21.05
C ILE A 15 -2.24 6.87 21.64
N LEU A 16 -2.57 6.97 22.92
CA LEU A 16 -3.44 6.02 23.61
C LEU A 16 -4.86 6.02 23.03
N ALA A 17 -5.39 7.21 22.69
CA ALA A 17 -6.66 7.35 21.98
C ALA A 17 -6.60 6.75 20.57
N LEU A 18 -5.51 6.94 19.82
CA LEU A 18 -5.32 6.32 18.50
C LEU A 18 -5.24 4.79 18.58
N VAL A 19 -4.65 4.24 19.64
CA VAL A 19 -4.61 2.79 19.88
C VAL A 19 -5.99 2.24 20.24
N ILE A 20 -6.76 2.94 21.09
CA ILE A 20 -8.13 2.51 21.45
C ILE A 20 -9.07 2.63 20.25
N VAL A 21 -9.03 3.75 19.51
CA VAL A 21 -9.81 3.95 18.29
C VAL A 21 -9.38 2.93 17.22
N GLY A 22 -8.08 2.72 17.03
CA GLY A 22 -7.54 1.70 16.14
C GLY A 22 -7.97 0.29 16.52
N GLY A 23 -8.02 -0.02 17.82
CA GLY A 23 -8.49 -1.31 18.35
C GLY A 23 -9.99 -1.52 18.16
N ILE A 24 -10.82 -0.51 18.45
CA ILE A 24 -12.28 -0.59 18.30
C ILE A 24 -12.69 -0.70 16.83
N ILE A 25 -12.10 0.12 15.96
CA ILE A 25 -12.40 0.07 14.51
C ILE A 25 -11.76 -1.19 13.89
N GLY A 26 -10.58 -1.61 14.36
CA GLY A 26 -9.94 -2.87 13.96
C GLY A 26 -10.77 -4.11 14.32
N TYR A 27 -11.55 -4.09 15.41
CA TYR A 27 -12.36 -5.26 15.79
C TYR A 27 -13.72 -5.33 15.06
N THR A 28 -14.26 -4.19 14.61
CA THR A 28 -15.62 -4.12 14.04
C THR A 28 -15.66 -3.92 12.53
N GLN A 29 -14.63 -3.33 11.93
CA GLN A 29 -14.57 -3.04 10.49
C GLN A 29 -13.17 -3.28 9.89
N CYS A 30 -12.43 -4.27 10.42
CA CYS A 30 -11.09 -4.63 9.94
C CYS A 30 -11.03 -4.77 8.42
N ASP A 31 -12.00 -5.46 7.81
CA ASP A 31 -12.09 -5.60 6.35
C ASP A 31 -12.16 -4.26 5.61
N LYS A 32 -12.93 -3.29 6.11
CA LYS A 32 -13.08 -1.97 5.44
C LYS A 32 -11.84 -1.09 5.62
N ILE A 33 -11.18 -1.14 6.76
CA ILE A 33 -9.93 -0.40 6.96
C ILE A 33 -8.81 -1.00 6.13
N GLN A 34 -8.65 -2.33 6.18
CA GLN A 34 -7.57 -2.99 5.47
C GLN A 34 -7.76 -2.85 3.96
N SER A 35 -8.99 -2.95 3.45
CA SER A 35 -9.29 -2.70 2.03
C SER A 35 -9.06 -1.26 1.60
N PHE A 36 -9.41 -0.29 2.45
CA PHE A 36 -9.13 1.13 2.20
C PHE A 36 -7.62 1.40 2.21
N ALA A 37 -6.89 0.85 3.18
CA ALA A 37 -5.44 0.96 3.29
C ALA A 37 -4.74 0.31 2.11
N ALA A 38 -5.20 -0.86 1.66
CA ALA A 38 -4.71 -1.55 0.48
C ALA A 38 -4.92 -0.73 -0.80
N THR A 39 -6.11 -0.17 -0.98
CA THR A 39 -6.42 0.69 -2.14
C THR A 39 -5.53 1.94 -2.13
N LYS A 40 -5.33 2.55 -0.96
CA LYS A 40 -4.45 3.72 -0.81
C LYS A 40 -2.97 3.39 -1.01
N ALA A 41 -2.52 2.22 -0.56
CA ALA A 41 -1.16 1.74 -0.79
C ALA A 41 -0.90 1.55 -2.29
N VAL A 42 -1.82 0.90 -3.01
CA VAL A 42 -1.70 0.70 -4.47
C VAL A 42 -1.75 2.04 -5.21
N GLU A 43 -2.59 2.99 -4.80
CA GLU A 43 -2.63 4.33 -5.40
C GLU A 43 -1.32 5.12 -5.15
N SER A 44 -0.68 4.92 -4.00
CA SER A 44 0.64 5.49 -3.73
C SER A 44 1.71 4.81 -4.58
N MET A 45 1.69 3.47 -4.66
CA MET A 45 2.58 2.68 -5.52
C MET A 45 2.51 3.15 -6.97
N GLU A 46 1.30 3.31 -7.51
CA GLU A 46 1.08 3.79 -8.87
C GLU A 46 1.79 5.14 -9.09
N LYS A 47 1.60 6.10 -8.19
CA LYS A 47 2.23 7.42 -8.30
C LYS A 47 3.76 7.36 -8.20
N ASP A 48 4.27 6.59 -7.26
CA ASP A 48 5.71 6.49 -7.01
C ASP A 48 6.44 5.75 -8.14
N VAL A 49 5.84 4.66 -8.67
CA VAL A 49 6.38 3.94 -9.83
C VAL A 49 6.35 4.82 -11.06
N LEU A 50 5.22 5.48 -11.36
CA LEU A 50 5.11 6.37 -12.52
C LEU A 50 6.06 7.57 -12.46
N ALA A 51 6.40 8.04 -11.26
CA ALA A 51 7.35 9.14 -11.05
C ALA A 51 8.82 8.71 -11.21
N ASN A 52 9.12 7.42 -11.08
CA ASN A 52 10.48 6.87 -11.06
C ASN A 52 10.67 5.74 -12.06
N ILE A 53 9.95 5.78 -13.20
CA ILE A 53 10.09 4.76 -14.24
C ILE A 53 11.53 4.80 -14.78
N PRO A 54 12.28 3.68 -14.72
CA PRO A 54 13.62 3.61 -15.29
C PRO A 54 13.59 3.71 -16.82
N GLU A 55 14.66 4.25 -17.38
CA GLU A 55 14.82 4.36 -18.83
C GLU A 55 14.78 2.97 -19.50
N GLY A 56 14.06 2.84 -20.62
CA GLY A 56 13.89 1.58 -21.35
C GLY A 56 12.53 0.89 -21.15
N PHE A 57 11.69 1.38 -20.23
CA PHE A 57 10.32 0.88 -20.07
C PHE A 57 9.29 1.75 -20.80
N ASN A 58 8.27 1.11 -21.35
CA ASN A 58 7.13 1.81 -21.92
C ASN A 58 6.20 2.27 -20.80
N VAL A 59 6.14 3.59 -20.59
CA VAL A 59 5.31 4.24 -19.57
C VAL A 59 3.84 3.85 -19.69
N ASP A 60 3.32 3.74 -20.91
CA ASP A 60 1.92 3.38 -21.14
C ASP A 60 1.62 1.93 -20.74
N GLU A 61 2.55 0.99 -20.97
CA GLU A 61 2.39 -0.41 -20.57
C GLU A 61 2.44 -0.58 -19.04
N VAL A 62 3.39 0.10 -18.40
CA VAL A 62 3.52 0.13 -16.93
C VAL A 62 2.27 0.72 -16.30
N LYS A 63 1.79 1.85 -16.84
CA LYS A 63 0.56 2.50 -16.39
C LYS A 63 -0.67 1.64 -16.59
N ALA A 64 -0.80 0.95 -17.72
CA ALA A 64 -1.90 0.02 -17.98
C ALA A 64 -1.92 -1.11 -16.94
N THR A 65 -0.76 -1.73 -16.70
CA THR A 65 -0.64 -2.83 -15.73
C THR A 65 -0.99 -2.37 -14.30
N LEU A 66 -0.54 -1.18 -13.89
CA LEU A 66 -0.87 -0.61 -12.58
C LEU A 66 -2.35 -0.21 -12.47
N THR A 67 -2.96 0.26 -13.57
CA THR A 67 -4.39 0.57 -13.63
C THR A 67 -5.22 -0.70 -13.47
N GLU A 68 -4.86 -1.78 -14.17
CA GLU A 68 -5.52 -3.08 -14.02
C GLU A 68 -5.41 -3.63 -12.60
N LEU A 69 -4.24 -3.51 -11.96
CA LEU A 69 -4.07 -3.86 -10.54
C LEU A 69 -5.05 -3.08 -9.68
N LYS A 70 -5.13 -1.77 -9.85
CA LYS A 70 -6.01 -0.90 -9.07
C LYS A 70 -7.48 -1.27 -9.23
N ASP A 71 -7.93 -1.54 -10.44
CA ASP A 71 -9.33 -1.93 -10.68
C ASP A 71 -9.63 -3.33 -10.16
N LYS A 72 -8.71 -4.29 -10.32
CA LYS A 72 -8.83 -5.63 -9.72
C LYS A 72 -8.90 -5.55 -8.19
N MET A 73 -8.07 -4.70 -7.60
CA MET A 73 -8.07 -4.43 -6.16
C MET A 73 -9.39 -3.85 -5.67
N LYS A 74 -9.93 -2.82 -6.35
CA LYS A 74 -11.25 -2.28 -6.03
C LYS A 74 -12.34 -3.34 -6.14
N GLN A 75 -12.27 -4.19 -7.16
CA GLN A 75 -13.22 -5.28 -7.34
C GLN A 75 -13.15 -6.29 -6.18
N LEU A 76 -11.95 -6.78 -5.83
CA LEU A 76 -11.75 -7.72 -4.71
C LEU A 76 -12.21 -7.13 -3.37
N VAL A 77 -12.01 -5.83 -3.17
CA VAL A 77 -12.52 -5.08 -2.02
C VAL A 77 -14.05 -5.04 -2.00
N ALA A 78 -14.68 -4.71 -3.13
CA ALA A 78 -16.14 -4.68 -3.25
C ALA A 78 -16.75 -6.07 -3.03
N GLU A 79 -16.09 -7.12 -3.49
CA GLU A 79 -16.50 -8.52 -3.31
C GLU A 79 -16.12 -9.10 -1.92
N LYS A 80 -15.40 -8.36 -1.07
CA LYS A 80 -14.81 -8.85 0.20
C LYS A 80 -13.96 -10.11 0.04
N LYS A 81 -13.31 -10.28 -1.12
CA LYS A 81 -12.41 -11.39 -1.44
C LYS A 81 -10.94 -10.98 -1.41
N LEU A 82 -10.65 -9.81 -0.85
CA LEU A 82 -9.28 -9.31 -0.82
C LEU A 82 -8.43 -10.16 0.12
N ASP A 83 -7.51 -10.93 -0.46
CA ASP A 83 -6.54 -11.72 0.28
C ASP A 83 -5.26 -10.91 0.48
N PHE A 84 -5.12 -10.36 1.69
CA PHE A 84 -3.93 -9.59 2.08
C PHE A 84 -2.65 -10.41 2.08
N THR A 85 -2.75 -11.74 2.20
CA THR A 85 -1.59 -12.65 2.13
C THR A 85 -0.98 -12.64 0.74
N LYS A 86 -1.83 -12.61 -0.30
CA LYS A 86 -1.39 -12.54 -1.70
C LYS A 86 -0.80 -11.18 -2.06
N MET A 87 -1.22 -10.11 -1.38
CA MET A 87 -0.65 -8.77 -1.57
C MET A 87 0.66 -8.53 -0.82
N SER A 88 0.85 -9.20 0.31
CA SER A 88 2.03 -9.02 1.17
C SER A 88 3.37 -9.07 0.44
N PRO A 89 3.65 -10.05 -0.46
CA PRO A 89 4.91 -10.09 -1.20
C PRO A 89 5.12 -8.85 -2.08
N MET A 90 4.09 -8.42 -2.82
CA MET A 90 4.15 -7.21 -3.65
C MET A 90 4.44 -5.95 -2.85
N VAL A 91 3.74 -5.77 -1.72
CA VAL A 91 3.90 -4.59 -0.88
C VAL A 91 5.29 -4.57 -0.23
N ASN A 92 5.80 -5.73 0.18
CA ASN A 92 7.14 -5.84 0.76
C ASN A 92 8.21 -5.56 -0.30
N GLN A 93 8.09 -6.15 -1.49
CA GLN A 93 9.03 -5.88 -2.57
C GLN A 93 9.01 -4.41 -2.99
N PHE A 94 7.83 -3.81 -3.13
CA PHE A 94 7.72 -2.37 -3.41
C PHE A 94 8.40 -1.53 -2.34
N LYS A 95 8.21 -1.85 -1.06
CA LYS A 95 8.88 -1.16 0.05
C LYS A 95 10.40 -1.32 0.00
N GLU A 96 10.89 -2.50 -0.36
CA GLU A 96 12.32 -2.75 -0.53
C GLU A 96 12.88 -1.93 -1.70
N SER A 97 12.22 -1.95 -2.85
CA SER A 97 12.65 -1.20 -4.04
C SER A 97 12.53 0.32 -3.89
N MET A 98 11.61 0.79 -3.05
CA MET A 98 11.48 2.23 -2.75
C MET A 98 12.37 2.69 -1.59
N LYS A 99 13.07 1.79 -0.90
CA LYS A 99 13.93 2.13 0.24
C LYS A 99 15.05 3.08 -0.17
N ASP A 100 15.63 2.87 -1.35
CA ASP A 100 16.68 3.70 -1.94
C ASP A 100 16.12 4.80 -2.87
N ARG A 101 14.78 4.96 -2.90
CA ARG A 101 14.03 5.92 -3.75
C ARG A 101 14.36 5.84 -5.24
N LYS A 102 14.84 4.69 -5.70
CA LYS A 102 15.16 4.44 -7.11
C LYS A 102 14.63 3.08 -7.47
N LEU A 103 13.65 3.04 -8.38
CA LEU A 103 13.29 1.80 -9.04
C LEU A 103 14.31 1.51 -10.14
N THR A 104 15.04 0.40 -10.00
CA THR A 104 15.84 -0.13 -11.10
C THR A 104 14.95 -0.87 -12.11
N ALA A 105 15.47 -1.09 -13.32
CA ALA A 105 14.80 -1.85 -14.37
C ALA A 105 14.39 -3.26 -13.90
N GLU A 106 15.30 -3.97 -13.21
CA GLU A 106 15.04 -5.31 -12.67
C GLU A 106 13.97 -5.33 -11.58
N GLU A 107 13.92 -4.29 -10.75
CA GLU A 107 12.91 -4.16 -9.69
C GLU A 107 11.54 -3.84 -10.25
N LEU A 108 11.47 -2.97 -11.26
CA LEU A 108 10.22 -2.68 -11.96
C LEU A 108 9.70 -3.94 -12.67
N ASP A 109 10.57 -4.67 -13.34
CA ASP A 109 10.19 -5.89 -14.07
C ASP A 109 9.62 -6.95 -13.12
N LYS A 110 10.32 -7.22 -12.02
CA LYS A 110 9.83 -8.14 -10.98
C LYS A 110 8.52 -7.66 -10.34
N LEU A 111 8.35 -6.35 -10.15
CA LEU A 111 7.12 -5.78 -9.60
C LEU A 111 5.95 -5.98 -10.58
N ILE A 112 6.15 -5.68 -11.87
CA ILE A 112 5.18 -5.89 -12.95
C ILE A 112 4.80 -7.37 -13.05
N GLU A 113 5.78 -8.27 -12.96
CA GLU A 113 5.54 -9.71 -13.01
C GLU A 113 4.65 -10.18 -11.86
N GLN A 114 4.96 -9.80 -10.62
CA GLN A 114 4.14 -10.14 -9.45
C GLN A 114 2.73 -9.55 -9.52
N ILE A 115 2.60 -8.34 -10.03
CA ILE A 115 1.30 -7.71 -10.27
C ILE A 115 0.48 -8.54 -11.26
N ARG A 116 1.08 -8.95 -12.39
CA ARG A 116 0.41 -9.81 -13.38
C ARG A 116 0.02 -11.16 -12.79
N GLU A 117 0.89 -11.78 -11.99
CA GLU A 117 0.59 -13.05 -11.33
C GLU A 117 -0.59 -12.93 -10.35
N PHE A 118 -0.65 -11.84 -9.58
CA PHE A 118 -1.76 -11.59 -8.67
C PHE A 118 -3.07 -11.34 -9.40
N ILE A 119 -3.05 -10.57 -10.50
CA ILE A 119 -4.24 -10.35 -11.33
C ILE A 119 -4.77 -11.68 -11.88
N LYS A 120 -3.89 -12.58 -12.31
CA LYS A 120 -4.26 -13.92 -12.80
C LYS A 120 -4.73 -14.89 -11.71
N SER A 121 -4.17 -14.78 -10.51
CA SER A 121 -4.43 -15.69 -9.38
C SER A 121 -5.59 -15.27 -8.47
N SER A 122 -6.29 -14.19 -8.82
CA SER A 122 -7.42 -13.61 -8.06
C SER A 122 -8.70 -13.61 -8.89
#